data_AF-A0A7S9DV41-F1
#
_entry.id   AF-A0A7S9DV41-F1
#
_cell.length_a   1.000
_cell.length_b   1.000
_cell.length_c   1.000
_cell.angle_alpha   90.00
_cell.angle_beta   90.00
_cell.angle_gamma   90.00
#
_symmetry.space_group_name_H-M   'P 1'
#
loop_
_entity.id
_entity.type
_entity.pdbx_description
1 polymer ?
#
loop_
_entity_poly.entity_id
_entity_poly.type
_entity_poly.pdbx_seq_one_letter_code
_entity_poly.pdbx_strand_id
1 'polypeptide(L)'
;MAGLKTRQRTACPDEVPITPQVDSADNNDSATARILSPQANELTSLSAQVRSARGLTRLLHTTWRQPVEFGQQNAASVRVFAGKNYARQFDLSGQQRADEVPTLELNNTRFEDDNTTEKSFFEQLEAQLESNKDVSFAQMMAASEKNTTLLQAQVKKASVAYNAPIWQVDGYIRVYLKNINRVPYLHIESRMYYRQPVPMTLNDIASGAEPRYELVSVPFHQMRRVISKQLHYFDHPLFGMVIKIRRADIPEEH
;
A
#
# COMPACT_ATOMS: atom_id res chain seq x y z
N MET A 1 -25.10 -30.46 9.38
CA MET A 1 -24.68 -29.78 8.13
C MET A 1 -24.31 -28.35 8.46
N ALA A 2 -23.03 -28.09 8.76
CA ALA A 2 -22.54 -26.75 9.03
C ALA A 2 -22.07 -26.13 7.71
N GLY A 3 -22.79 -25.10 7.23
CA GLY A 3 -22.43 -24.38 6.02
C GLY A 3 -21.12 -23.62 6.22
N LEU A 4 -20.08 -23.99 5.47
CA LEU A 4 -18.89 -23.17 5.31
C LEU A 4 -19.32 -21.84 4.67
N LYS A 5 -19.29 -20.75 5.45
CA LYS A 5 -19.34 -19.40 4.89
C LYS A 5 -18.07 -19.16 4.09
N THR A 6 -18.17 -19.32 2.77
CA THR A 6 -17.17 -18.90 1.81
C THR A 6 -16.83 -17.44 2.08
N ARG A 7 -15.60 -17.16 2.53
CA ARG A 7 -15.08 -15.79 2.62
C ARG A 7 -14.98 -15.25 1.19
N GLN A 8 -15.99 -14.51 0.74
CA GLN A 8 -15.85 -13.71 -0.48
C GLN A 8 -14.66 -12.76 -0.28
N ARG A 9 -13.68 -12.83 -1.17
CA ARG A 9 -12.57 -11.87 -1.18
C ARG A 9 -13.17 -10.54 -1.66
N THR A 10 -13.56 -9.69 -0.72
CA THR A 10 -14.08 -8.35 -1.02
C THR A 10 -13.01 -7.59 -1.82
N ALA A 11 -13.40 -6.96 -2.93
CA ALA A 11 -12.52 -6.08 -3.68
C ALA A 11 -12.00 -4.94 -2.78
N CYS A 12 -10.78 -4.47 -3.02
CA CYS A 12 -10.26 -3.31 -2.30
C CYS A 12 -11.16 -2.08 -2.55
N PRO A 13 -11.47 -1.28 -1.52
CA PRO A 13 -12.33 -0.11 -1.68
C PRO A 13 -11.63 0.98 -2.51
N ASP A 14 -12.45 1.86 -3.10
CA ASP A 14 -11.98 3.01 -3.88
C ASP A 14 -11.43 4.15 -3.00
N GLU A 15 -11.81 4.18 -1.73
CA GLU A 15 -11.30 5.14 -0.74
C GLU A 15 -11.37 4.54 0.67
N VAL A 16 -10.41 4.88 1.51
CA VAL A 16 -10.40 4.48 2.93
C VAL A 16 -11.35 5.37 3.73
N PRO A 17 -12.14 4.82 4.68
CA PRO A 17 -12.92 5.67 5.57
C PRO A 17 -12.01 6.61 6.36
N ILE A 18 -12.39 7.90 6.42
CA ILE A 18 -11.62 8.91 7.15
C ILE A 18 -11.45 8.53 8.63
N THR A 19 -12.46 7.89 9.22
CA THR A 19 -12.41 7.35 10.58
C THR A 19 -12.70 5.85 10.53
N PRO A 20 -11.66 5.01 10.54
CA PRO A 20 -11.82 3.56 10.52
C PRO A 20 -12.69 3.08 11.68
N GLN A 21 -13.66 2.22 11.38
CA GLN A 21 -14.50 1.58 12.39
C GLN A 21 -13.82 0.27 12.82
N VAL A 22 -13.74 0.04 14.14
CA VAL A 22 -13.23 -1.20 14.73
C VAL A 22 -14.23 -1.63 15.78
N ASP A 23 -14.77 -2.85 15.64
CA ASP A 23 -15.66 -3.47 16.61
C ASP A 23 -14.79 -4.03 17.75
N SER A 24 -14.66 -3.27 18.85
CA SER A 24 -13.73 -3.59 19.94
C SER A 24 -14.11 -4.88 20.70
N ALA A 25 -13.14 -5.78 20.82
CA ALA A 25 -12.80 -6.37 22.12
C ALA A 25 -11.43 -5.79 22.51
N ASP A 26 -11.42 -4.84 23.44
CA ASP A 26 -10.21 -4.17 23.92
C ASP A 26 -9.38 -5.11 24.81
N ASN A 27 -8.91 -6.23 24.26
CA ASN A 27 -7.98 -7.10 24.97
C ASN A 27 -6.62 -6.39 25.10
N ASN A 28 -6.22 -6.18 26.35
CA ASN A 28 -5.06 -5.37 26.73
C ASN A 28 -3.70 -5.99 26.33
N ASP A 29 -3.68 -7.27 25.96
CA ASP A 29 -2.47 -7.98 25.51
C ASP A 29 -2.15 -7.67 24.05
N SER A 30 -1.18 -6.79 23.82
CA SER A 30 -0.77 -6.44 22.46
C SER A 30 0.75 -6.24 22.34
N ALA A 31 1.46 -7.31 21.98
CA ALA A 31 2.83 -7.26 21.46
C ALA A 31 2.94 -6.52 20.09
N THR A 32 1.83 -6.03 19.54
CA THR A 32 1.74 -5.41 18.21
C THR A 32 0.88 -4.15 18.21
N ALA A 33 1.06 -3.30 17.21
CA ALA A 33 0.27 -2.09 17.03
C ALA A 33 -1.18 -2.41 16.65
N ARG A 34 -2.15 -1.72 17.27
CA ARG A 34 -3.59 -1.94 17.05
C ARG A 34 -4.36 -0.62 17.04
N ILE A 35 -5.20 -0.45 16.01
CA ILE A 35 -6.15 0.67 15.91
C ILE A 35 -7.21 0.53 17.00
N LEU A 36 -7.63 1.66 17.58
CA LEU A 36 -8.70 1.74 18.57
C LEU A 36 -10.03 2.11 17.93
N SER A 37 -11.12 1.85 18.66
CA SER A 37 -12.44 2.31 18.24
C SER A 37 -12.48 3.84 18.11
N PRO A 38 -13.35 4.39 17.23
CA PRO A 38 -13.50 5.83 17.06
C PRO A 38 -13.83 6.61 18.34
N GLN A 39 -14.39 5.93 19.36
CA GLN A 39 -14.70 6.54 20.66
C GLN A 39 -13.43 6.96 21.42
N ALA A 40 -12.30 6.30 21.15
CA ALA A 40 -11.00 6.66 21.73
C ALA A 40 -10.30 7.79 20.96
N ASN A 41 -10.86 8.28 19.84
CA ASN A 41 -10.22 9.32 19.04
C ASN A 41 -10.21 10.66 19.78
N GLU A 42 -9.02 11.19 20.00
CA GLU A 42 -8.81 12.57 20.47
C GLU A 42 -8.76 13.56 19.29
N LEU A 43 -8.66 14.86 19.59
CA LEU A 43 -8.55 15.93 18.58
C LEU A 43 -9.78 16.01 17.64
N THR A 44 -10.95 15.56 18.10
CA THR A 44 -12.21 15.59 17.33
C THR A 44 -12.59 17.00 16.89
N SER A 45 -12.41 18.00 17.75
CA SER A 45 -12.68 19.41 17.42
C SER A 45 -11.75 19.95 16.33
N LEU A 46 -10.44 19.66 16.42
CA LEU A 46 -9.46 20.03 15.40
C LEU A 46 -9.77 19.32 14.07
N SER A 47 -10.08 18.03 14.12
CA SER A 47 -10.48 17.22 12.98
C SER A 47 -11.74 17.79 12.29
N ALA A 48 -12.73 18.25 13.07
CA ALA A 48 -13.92 18.91 12.56
C ALA A 48 -13.62 20.29 11.95
N GLN A 49 -12.69 21.05 12.52
CA GLN A 49 -12.25 22.34 11.98
C GLN A 49 -11.49 22.18 10.65
N VAL A 50 -10.64 21.16 10.52
CA VAL A 50 -9.97 20.84 9.25
C VAL A 50 -10.99 20.53 8.17
N ARG A 51 -12.08 19.83 8.52
CA ARG A 51 -13.17 19.54 7.57
C ARG A 51 -13.91 20.79 7.10
N SER A 52 -14.06 21.81 7.94
CA SER A 52 -14.76 23.05 7.57
C SER A 52 -13.87 24.11 6.93
N ALA A 53 -12.55 24.01 7.11
CA ALA A 53 -11.59 24.92 6.53
C ALA A 53 -11.54 24.78 5.00
N ARG A 54 -11.58 25.92 4.28
CA ARG A 54 -11.41 25.92 2.83
C ARG A 54 -9.98 25.51 2.46
N GLY A 55 -9.87 24.68 1.43
CA GLY A 55 -8.59 24.24 0.90
C GLY A 55 -7.93 23.09 1.67
N LEU A 56 -8.57 22.58 2.73
CA LEU A 56 -8.11 21.39 3.45
C LEU A 56 -9.06 20.22 3.24
N THR A 57 -8.48 19.04 3.05
CA THR A 57 -9.21 17.78 2.97
C THR A 57 -8.67 16.85 4.04
N ARG A 58 -9.56 16.39 4.93
CA ARG A 58 -9.20 15.43 5.97
C ARG A 58 -9.12 14.03 5.36
N LEU A 59 -7.92 13.45 5.28
CA LEU A 59 -7.69 12.12 4.71
C LEU A 59 -7.85 10.98 5.72
N LEU A 60 -7.42 11.19 6.97
CA LEU A 60 -7.46 10.18 8.03
C LEU A 60 -7.53 10.85 9.40
N HIS A 61 -8.33 10.28 10.29
CA HIS A 61 -8.39 10.59 11.71
C HIS A 61 -8.63 9.31 12.51
N THR A 62 -7.56 8.82 13.14
CA THR A 62 -7.55 7.54 13.86
C THR A 62 -6.60 7.60 15.05
N THR A 63 -6.78 6.65 15.96
CA THR A 63 -5.92 6.43 17.13
C THR A 63 -5.54 4.97 17.17
N TRP A 64 -4.29 4.69 17.50
CA TRP A 64 -3.80 3.32 17.71
C TRP A 64 -2.93 3.26 18.95
N ARG A 65 -2.81 2.06 19.53
CA ARG A 65 -1.86 1.73 20.59
C ARG A 65 -0.75 0.87 20.01
N GLN A 66 0.45 1.01 20.55
CA GLN A 66 1.60 0.17 20.21
C GLN A 66 2.61 0.14 21.36
N PRO A 67 3.41 -0.94 21.49
CA PRO A 67 4.59 -0.91 22.33
C PRO A 67 5.61 0.08 21.78
N VAL A 68 6.40 0.69 22.67
CA VAL A 68 7.46 1.63 22.31
C VAL A 68 8.78 1.14 22.89
N GLU A 69 9.72 0.83 22.01
CA GLU A 69 11.02 0.27 22.35
C GLU A 69 12.12 1.33 22.37
N PHE A 70 13.23 1.01 23.03
CA PHE A 70 14.47 1.79 22.94
C PHE A 70 15.22 1.47 21.65
N GLY A 71 15.67 2.52 20.96
CA GLY A 71 16.42 2.43 19.70
C GLY A 71 15.51 2.44 18.47
N GLN A 72 15.92 3.19 17.45
CA GLN A 72 15.16 3.34 16.20
C GLN A 72 14.99 2.01 15.44
N GLN A 73 16.01 1.16 15.50
CA GLN A 73 16.07 -0.13 14.81
C GLN A 73 15.11 -1.18 15.40
N ASN A 74 14.73 -1.03 16.68
CA ASN A 74 13.81 -1.93 17.36
C ASN A 74 12.35 -1.44 17.27
N ALA A 75 12.14 -0.23 16.74
CA ALA A 75 10.85 0.41 16.71
C ALA A 75 9.90 -0.30 15.73
N ALA A 76 8.66 -0.55 16.18
CA ALA A 76 7.62 -1.05 15.30
C ALA A 76 7.36 -0.06 14.14
N SER A 77 7.28 -0.60 12.92
CA SER A 77 7.01 0.18 11.71
C SER A 77 5.53 0.08 11.36
N VAL A 78 4.74 1.03 11.84
CA VAL A 78 3.28 1.05 11.60
C VAL A 78 3.01 1.63 10.23
N ARG A 79 2.43 0.82 9.33
CA ARG A 79 1.98 1.30 8.02
C ARG A 79 0.72 2.15 8.19
N VAL A 80 0.73 3.33 7.59
CA VAL A 80 -0.42 4.25 7.57
C VAL A 80 -0.73 4.58 6.12
N PHE A 81 -1.99 4.43 5.74
CA PHE A 81 -2.48 4.76 4.41
C PHE A 81 -3.87 5.38 4.49
N ALA A 82 -4.20 6.24 3.52
CA ALA A 82 -5.42 7.03 3.54
C ALA A 82 -5.80 7.57 2.15
N GLY A 83 -7.03 8.08 2.07
CA GLY A 83 -7.58 8.70 0.86
C GLY A 83 -7.92 7.69 -0.23
N LYS A 84 -7.87 8.17 -1.48
CA LYS A 84 -8.30 7.42 -2.66
C LYS A 84 -7.35 6.28 -3.02
N ASN A 85 -7.89 5.23 -3.62
CA ASN A 85 -7.18 4.14 -4.24
C ASN A 85 -7.05 4.38 -5.75
N TYR A 86 -5.83 4.62 -6.20
CA TYR A 86 -5.52 4.88 -7.61
C TYR A 86 -5.25 3.61 -8.42
N ALA A 87 -5.31 2.42 -7.82
CA ALA A 87 -4.94 1.17 -8.50
C ALA A 87 -5.77 0.83 -9.74
N ARG A 88 -7.02 1.33 -9.81
CA ARG A 88 -7.90 1.17 -10.98
C ARG A 88 -7.50 2.06 -12.15
N GLN A 89 -6.97 3.25 -11.86
CA GLN A 89 -6.68 4.28 -12.86
C GLN A 89 -5.22 4.29 -13.28
N PHE A 90 -4.32 3.86 -12.39
CA PHE A 90 -2.88 3.94 -12.58
C PHE A 90 -2.21 2.60 -12.30
N ASP A 91 -1.07 2.38 -12.93
CA ASP A 91 -0.18 1.29 -12.58
C ASP A 91 0.85 1.70 -11.50
N LEU A 92 1.70 0.77 -11.08
CA LEU A 92 2.73 1.06 -10.07
C LEU A 92 3.82 2.04 -10.56
N SER A 93 3.98 2.22 -11.87
CA SER A 93 4.88 3.20 -12.45
C SER A 93 4.30 4.61 -12.48
N GLY A 94 2.99 4.74 -12.19
CA GLY A 94 2.26 6.01 -12.20
C GLY A 94 1.66 6.34 -13.56
N GLN A 95 1.74 5.44 -14.55
CA GLN A 95 1.09 5.65 -15.84
C GLN A 95 -0.40 5.36 -15.74
N GLN A 96 -1.21 6.19 -16.39
CA GLN A 96 -2.65 5.95 -16.50
C GLN A 96 -2.89 4.68 -17.30
N ARG A 97 -3.75 3.80 -16.77
CA ARG A 97 -4.21 2.62 -17.49
C ARG A 97 -5.16 3.08 -18.59
N ALA A 98 -5.00 2.52 -19.79
CA ALA A 98 -6.07 2.57 -20.78
C ALA A 98 -7.28 1.84 -20.18
N ASP A 99 -8.50 2.31 -20.45
CA ASP A 99 -9.76 1.70 -20.01
C ASP A 99 -10.00 0.32 -20.67
N GLU A 100 -9.03 -0.58 -20.58
CA GLU A 100 -9.22 -2.00 -20.83
C GLU A 100 -9.70 -2.60 -19.52
N VAL A 101 -11.02 -2.64 -19.33
CA VAL A 101 -11.63 -3.60 -18.41
C VAL A 101 -11.04 -4.95 -18.82
N PRO A 102 -10.25 -5.64 -17.97
CA PRO A 102 -9.92 -7.02 -18.25
C PRO A 102 -11.24 -7.75 -18.11
N THR A 103 -11.95 -7.97 -19.21
CA THR A 103 -12.78 -9.16 -19.33
C THR A 103 -11.80 -10.30 -19.09
N LEU A 104 -11.76 -10.76 -17.84
CA LEU A 104 -11.37 -12.13 -17.58
C LEU A 104 -12.38 -12.95 -18.35
N GLU A 105 -12.09 -13.21 -19.62
CA GLU A 105 -12.60 -14.39 -20.29
C GLU A 105 -12.06 -15.54 -19.44
N LEU A 106 -12.86 -15.92 -18.46
CA LEU A 106 -12.87 -17.27 -17.93
C LEU A 106 -13.20 -18.13 -19.13
N ASN A 107 -12.18 -18.45 -19.92
CA ASN A 107 -12.24 -19.60 -20.78
C ASN A 107 -12.57 -20.74 -19.84
N ASN A 108 -13.82 -21.16 -19.96
CA ASN A 108 -14.43 -22.25 -19.23
C ASN A 108 -13.77 -23.54 -19.76
N THR A 109 -12.47 -23.69 -19.57
CA THR A 109 -11.83 -25.00 -19.64
C THR A 109 -12.33 -25.71 -18.40
N ARG A 110 -13.36 -26.53 -18.61
CA ARG A 110 -13.71 -27.66 -17.76
C ARG A 110 -12.42 -28.23 -17.17
N PHE A 111 -12.42 -28.40 -15.86
CA PHE A 111 -11.49 -29.29 -15.19
C PHE A 111 -11.71 -30.70 -15.74
N GLU A 112 -10.98 -31.04 -16.80
CA GLU A 112 -10.71 -32.42 -17.18
C GLU A 112 -9.21 -32.66 -16.97
N ASP A 113 -8.94 -33.61 -16.08
CA ASP A 113 -7.67 -34.25 -15.73
C ASP A 113 -6.37 -33.63 -16.26
N ASP A 114 -5.74 -32.86 -15.36
CA ASP A 114 -4.39 -32.33 -15.46
C ASP A 114 -3.34 -33.44 -15.25
N ASN A 115 -3.12 -34.27 -16.28
CA ASN A 115 -2.00 -35.22 -16.33
C ASN A 115 -1.45 -35.47 -17.74
N THR A 116 -2.03 -34.85 -18.77
CA THR A 116 -1.62 -34.98 -20.18
C THR A 116 -0.80 -33.78 -20.66
N THR A 117 -1.04 -32.58 -20.13
CA THR A 117 -0.34 -31.37 -20.56
C THR A 117 1.12 -31.36 -20.10
N GLU A 118 1.40 -31.78 -18.86
CA GLU A 118 2.77 -31.88 -18.35
C GLU A 118 3.59 -32.95 -19.08
N LYS A 119 2.98 -34.09 -19.44
CA LYS A 119 3.66 -35.17 -20.18
C LYS A 119 4.07 -34.73 -21.59
N SER A 120 3.20 -34.00 -22.29
CA SER A 120 3.50 -33.51 -23.64
C SER A 120 4.69 -32.54 -23.69
N PHE A 121 4.92 -31.80 -22.60
CA PHE A 121 6.05 -30.88 -22.50
C PHE A 121 7.37 -31.61 -22.27
N PHE A 122 7.41 -32.59 -21.36
CA PHE A 122 8.61 -33.36 -21.09
C PHE A 122 8.99 -34.28 -22.26
N GLU A 123 8.01 -34.88 -22.96
CA GLU A 123 8.26 -35.66 -24.19
C GLU A 123 8.88 -34.80 -25.31
N GLN A 124 8.45 -33.54 -25.44
CA GLN A 124 9.04 -32.60 -26.40
C GLN A 124 10.46 -32.18 -26.02
N LEU A 125 10.73 -32.00 -24.73
CA LEU A 125 12.06 -31.66 -24.21
C LEU A 125 13.03 -32.83 -24.42
N GLU A 126 12.59 -34.05 -24.15
CA GLU A 126 13.39 -35.27 -24.30
C GLU A 126 13.71 -35.53 -25.78
N ALA A 127 12.72 -35.39 -26.68
CA ALA A 127 12.94 -35.46 -28.12
C ALA A 127 13.90 -34.38 -28.66
N GLN A 128 13.90 -33.19 -28.04
CA GLN A 128 14.85 -32.13 -28.38
C GLN A 128 16.27 -32.41 -27.87
N LEU A 129 16.42 -33.02 -26.69
CA LEU A 129 17.71 -33.39 -26.10
C LEU A 129 18.36 -34.57 -26.85
N GLU A 130 17.57 -35.49 -27.41
CA GLU A 130 18.08 -36.56 -28.28
C GLU A 130 18.60 -36.04 -29.63
N SER A 131 18.03 -34.93 -30.11
CA SER A 131 18.55 -34.23 -31.29
C SER A 131 19.73 -33.34 -30.89
N ASN A 132 20.88 -33.95 -30.62
CA ASN A 132 22.13 -33.27 -30.20
C ASN A 132 22.69 -32.36 -31.32
N LYS A 133 21.99 -31.27 -31.61
CA LYS A 133 22.39 -30.21 -32.54
C LYS A 133 22.93 -29.07 -31.72
N ASP A 134 24.18 -28.71 -31.98
CA ASP A 134 24.81 -27.55 -31.36
C ASP A 134 23.94 -26.30 -31.57
N VAL A 135 23.44 -25.75 -30.46
CA VAL A 135 22.68 -24.51 -30.49
C VAL A 135 23.67 -23.38 -30.70
N SER A 136 23.65 -22.77 -31.88
CA SER A 136 24.55 -21.66 -32.18
C SER A 136 24.31 -20.49 -31.22
N PHE A 137 25.38 -19.79 -30.84
CA PHE A 137 25.30 -18.62 -29.97
C PHE A 137 24.34 -17.55 -30.50
N ALA A 138 24.25 -17.39 -31.83
CA ALA A 138 23.31 -16.48 -32.48
C ALA A 138 21.84 -16.88 -32.26
N GLN A 139 21.52 -18.18 -32.27
CA GLN A 139 20.18 -18.68 -31.97
C GLN A 139 19.82 -18.51 -30.49
N MET A 140 20.78 -18.67 -29.58
CA MET A 140 20.58 -18.35 -28.15
C MET A 140 20.26 -16.87 -27.93
N MET A 141 20.98 -15.97 -28.59
CA MET A 141 20.73 -14.52 -28.49
C MET A 141 19.37 -14.13 -29.08
N ALA A 142 18.98 -14.69 -30.23
CA ALA A 142 17.68 -14.44 -30.85
C ALA A 142 16.50 -15.01 -30.03
N ALA A 143 16.69 -16.15 -29.35
CA ALA A 143 15.71 -16.71 -28.43
C ALA A 143 15.61 -15.88 -27.13
N SER A 144 16.72 -15.31 -26.65
CA SER A 144 16.74 -14.39 -25.51
C SER A 144 15.89 -13.16 -25.77
N GLU A 145 15.96 -12.54 -26.95
CA GLU A 145 15.13 -11.36 -27.28
C GLU A 145 13.62 -11.67 -27.34
N LYS A 146 13.25 -12.83 -27.89
CA LYS A 146 11.84 -13.29 -27.92
C LYS A 146 11.33 -13.70 -26.53
N ASN A 147 12.16 -14.39 -25.76
CA ASN A 147 11.85 -14.75 -24.38
C ASN A 147 11.83 -13.53 -23.47
N THR A 148 12.59 -12.47 -23.75
CA THR A 148 12.52 -11.20 -23.01
C THR A 148 11.13 -10.59 -23.15
N THR A 149 10.49 -10.70 -24.33
CA THR A 149 9.12 -10.20 -24.55
C THR A 149 8.06 -11.06 -23.85
N LEU A 150 8.20 -12.39 -23.90
CA LEU A 150 7.26 -13.32 -23.25
C LEU A 150 7.44 -13.37 -21.72
N LEU A 151 8.67 -13.29 -21.22
CA LEU A 151 9.00 -13.18 -19.80
C LEU A 151 8.59 -11.80 -19.28
N GLN A 152 8.75 -10.71 -20.03
CA GLN A 152 8.17 -9.42 -19.63
C GLN A 152 6.64 -9.46 -19.58
N ALA A 153 5.98 -10.17 -20.50
CA ALA A 153 4.53 -10.38 -20.46
C ALA A 153 4.09 -11.27 -19.28
N GLN A 154 4.82 -12.34 -18.99
CA GLN A 154 4.54 -13.24 -17.85
C GLN A 154 4.92 -12.61 -16.50
N VAL A 155 5.99 -11.82 -16.42
CA VAL A 155 6.38 -11.04 -15.24
C VAL A 155 5.41 -9.88 -15.02
N LYS A 156 4.90 -9.20 -16.06
CA LYS A 156 3.73 -8.31 -15.95
C LYS A 156 2.50 -9.07 -15.42
N LYS A 157 2.35 -10.35 -15.77
CA LYS A 157 1.25 -11.20 -15.30
C LYS A 157 1.41 -11.71 -13.85
N ALA A 158 2.65 -11.89 -13.38
CA ALA A 158 2.98 -12.52 -12.10
C ALA A 158 3.48 -11.56 -10.99
N SER A 159 4.05 -10.40 -11.32
CA SER A 159 4.79 -9.57 -10.33
C SER A 159 3.95 -8.56 -9.55
N VAL A 160 2.67 -8.39 -9.86
CA VAL A 160 1.80 -7.50 -9.10
C VAL A 160 0.43 -8.15 -9.09
N ALA A 161 -0.18 -8.37 -7.93
CA ALA A 161 -1.62 -8.57 -7.90
C ALA A 161 -2.21 -7.40 -8.70
N TYR A 162 -2.83 -7.63 -9.87
CA TYR A 162 -3.20 -6.56 -10.83
C TYR A 162 -3.99 -5.39 -10.21
N ASN A 163 -4.51 -5.59 -9.00
CA ASN A 163 -5.29 -4.68 -8.18
C ASN A 163 -4.64 -4.34 -6.82
N ALA A 164 -3.31 -4.43 -6.67
CA ALA A 164 -2.63 -3.99 -5.45
C ALA A 164 -2.97 -2.51 -5.21
N PRO A 165 -3.49 -2.14 -4.02
CA PRO A 165 -4.00 -0.80 -3.81
C PRO A 165 -2.87 0.24 -3.84
N ILE A 166 -3.12 1.35 -4.54
CA ILE A 166 -2.21 2.48 -4.65
C ILE A 166 -2.87 3.66 -3.92
N TRP A 167 -2.57 3.79 -2.63
CA TRP A 167 -3.23 4.81 -1.80
C TRP A 167 -2.68 6.22 -2.05
N GLN A 168 -3.57 7.21 -1.95
CA GLN A 168 -3.25 8.63 -2.03
C GLN A 168 -2.21 9.05 -1.00
N VAL A 169 -2.30 8.53 0.23
CA VAL A 169 -1.21 8.59 1.21
C VAL A 169 -0.84 7.16 1.57
N ASP A 170 0.45 6.83 1.57
CA ASP A 170 0.96 5.55 2.04
C ASP A 170 2.37 5.69 2.59
N GLY A 171 2.66 5.00 3.70
CA GLY A 171 3.98 4.97 4.29
C GLY A 171 4.00 4.38 5.68
N TYR A 172 5.05 4.73 6.43
CA TYR A 172 5.31 4.17 7.75
C TYR A 172 5.59 5.26 8.78
N ILE A 173 5.12 5.00 10.00
CA ILE A 173 5.47 5.76 11.20
C ILE A 173 6.18 4.82 12.16
N ARG A 174 7.29 5.31 12.73
CA ARG A 174 8.00 4.68 13.84
C ARG A 174 7.99 5.61 15.03
N VAL A 175 7.74 5.06 16.22
CA VAL A 175 7.82 5.78 17.49
C VAL A 175 8.74 4.99 18.41
N TYR A 176 9.73 5.66 18.99
CA TYR A 176 10.76 5.00 19.81
C TYR A 176 11.38 5.93 20.83
N LEU A 177 12.03 5.34 21.83
CA LEU A 177 12.82 6.04 22.83
C LEU A 177 14.29 6.04 22.44
N LYS A 178 14.98 7.16 22.63
CA LYS A 178 16.43 7.28 22.43
C LYS A 178 17.04 8.07 23.58
N ASN A 179 18.08 7.52 24.19
CA ASN A 179 18.84 8.23 25.22
C ASN A 179 19.76 9.27 24.57
N ILE A 180 19.63 10.52 25.00
CA ILE A 180 20.58 11.59 24.69
C ILE A 180 21.10 12.07 26.04
N ASN A 181 22.41 11.95 26.28
CA ASN A 181 23.03 12.28 27.57
C ASN A 181 22.34 11.59 28.77
N ARG A 182 22.03 10.28 28.64
CA ARG A 182 21.32 9.44 29.62
C ARG A 182 19.84 9.78 29.86
N VAL A 183 19.27 10.77 29.18
CA VAL A 183 17.85 11.11 29.30
C VAL A 183 17.07 10.48 28.13
N PRO A 184 16.00 9.70 28.39
CA PRO A 184 15.19 9.11 27.33
C PRO A 184 14.30 10.16 26.68
N TYR A 185 14.41 10.27 25.36
CA TYR A 185 13.57 11.15 24.57
C TYR A 185 12.72 10.37 23.58
N LEU A 186 11.45 10.73 23.51
CA LEU A 186 10.51 10.20 22.54
C LEU A 186 10.81 10.79 21.17
N HIS A 187 10.99 9.92 20.19
CA HIS A 187 11.18 10.27 18.80
C HIS A 187 10.08 9.67 17.95
N ILE A 188 9.79 10.37 16.87
CA ILE A 188 8.92 9.89 15.80
C ILE A 188 9.64 10.11 14.46
N GLU A 189 9.57 9.08 13.63
CA GLU A 189 10.02 9.10 12.25
C GLU A 189 8.80 8.79 11.38
N SER A 190 8.54 9.62 10.39
CA SER A 190 7.45 9.46 9.42
C SER A 190 8.06 9.44 8.02
N ARG A 191 7.84 8.34 7.30
CA ARG A 191 8.30 8.13 5.92
C ARG A 191 7.10 7.75 5.08
N MET A 192 6.57 8.71 4.33
CA MET A 192 5.35 8.55 3.56
C MET A 192 5.50 9.12 2.16
N TYR A 193 4.55 8.76 1.31
CA TYR A 193 4.36 9.34 -0.01
C TYR A 193 2.94 9.87 -0.12
N TYR A 194 2.80 11.08 -0.65
CA TYR A 194 1.53 11.63 -1.11
C TYR A 194 1.47 11.52 -2.63
N ARG A 195 0.38 10.98 -3.16
CA ARG A 195 0.20 10.75 -4.60
C ARG A 195 -0.93 11.61 -5.13
N GLN A 196 -0.69 12.25 -6.28
CA GLN A 196 -1.71 13.03 -6.97
C GLN A 196 -1.59 12.87 -8.48
N PRO A 197 -2.72 12.76 -9.20
CA PRO A 197 -2.71 12.79 -10.65
C PRO A 197 -2.38 14.19 -11.16
N VAL A 198 -1.45 14.28 -12.11
CA VAL A 198 -1.00 15.52 -12.76
C VAL A 198 -1.14 15.33 -14.28
N PRO A 199 -1.69 16.31 -15.03
CA PRO A 199 -1.79 16.18 -16.48
C PRO A 199 -0.39 16.20 -17.13
N MET A 200 -0.12 15.26 -18.04
CA MET A 200 1.17 15.14 -18.74
C MET A 200 1.40 16.26 -19.77
N THR A 201 0.34 16.79 -20.38
CA THR A 201 0.40 17.73 -21.51
C THR A 201 -0.52 18.92 -21.25
N LEU A 202 0.05 20.07 -20.88
CA LEU A 202 -0.71 21.32 -20.75
C LEU A 202 -1.35 21.75 -22.09
N ASN A 203 -0.77 21.35 -23.22
CA ASN A 203 -1.25 21.71 -24.56
C ASN A 203 -2.54 20.98 -24.97
N ASP A 204 -2.79 19.78 -24.44
CA ASP A 204 -4.01 19.02 -24.73
C ASP A 204 -5.22 19.67 -24.03
N ILE A 205 -5.00 20.24 -22.83
CA ILE A 205 -5.98 21.06 -22.09
C ILE A 205 -6.41 22.28 -22.93
N ALA A 206 -5.46 22.92 -23.63
CA ALA A 206 -5.74 24.06 -24.50
C ALA A 206 -6.41 23.67 -25.83
N SER A 207 -6.27 22.41 -26.26
CA SER A 207 -6.81 21.89 -27.52
C SER A 207 -8.19 21.22 -27.38
N GLY A 208 -8.73 21.15 -26.16
CA GLY A 208 -10.03 20.52 -25.88
C GLY A 208 -10.01 18.98 -25.93
N ALA A 209 -8.83 18.37 -25.95
CA ALA A 209 -8.67 16.92 -25.86
C ALA A 209 -8.64 16.48 -24.39
N GLU A 210 -9.12 15.26 -24.09
CA GLU A 210 -9.05 14.68 -22.75
C GLU A 210 -7.57 14.51 -22.33
N PRO A 211 -7.09 15.23 -21.30
CA PRO A 211 -5.69 15.17 -20.90
C PRO A 211 -5.37 13.81 -20.29
N ARG A 212 -4.22 13.25 -20.66
CA ARG A 212 -3.66 12.08 -19.98
C ARG A 212 -3.02 12.50 -18.67
N TYR A 213 -3.24 11.70 -17.63
CA TYR A 213 -2.70 11.96 -16.30
C TYR A 213 -1.54 11.02 -15.97
N GLU A 214 -0.62 11.52 -15.14
CA GLU A 214 0.43 10.76 -14.48
C GLU A 214 0.24 10.84 -12.97
N LEU A 215 0.33 9.72 -12.29
CA LEU A 215 0.29 9.69 -10.83
C LEU A 215 1.68 9.99 -10.25
N VAL A 216 1.89 11.24 -9.86
CA VAL A 216 3.14 11.70 -9.27
C VAL A 216 3.14 11.40 -7.77
N SER A 217 4.24 10.85 -7.27
CA SER A 217 4.46 10.58 -5.84
C SER A 217 5.43 11.60 -5.23
N VAL A 218 5.00 12.28 -4.17
CA VAL A 218 5.78 13.29 -3.46
C VAL A 218 6.17 12.75 -2.08
N PRO A 219 7.48 12.66 -1.76
CA PRO A 219 7.94 12.08 -0.51
C PRO A 219 7.76 13.03 0.67
N PHE A 220 7.45 12.45 1.82
CA PHE A 220 7.41 13.11 3.11
C PHE A 220 8.27 12.33 4.09
N HIS A 221 9.37 12.94 4.48
CA HIS A 221 10.31 12.35 5.41
C HIS A 221 10.57 13.32 6.55
N GLN A 222 10.02 13.02 7.71
CA GLN A 222 10.15 13.86 8.90
C GLN A 222 10.61 13.03 10.09
N MET A 223 11.59 13.53 10.81
CA MET A 223 12.13 12.91 12.01
C MET A 223 12.31 13.97 13.07
N ARG A 224 11.72 13.77 14.25
CA ARG A 224 11.87 14.75 15.34
C ARG A 224 11.74 14.11 16.71
N ARG A 225 12.33 14.78 17.69
CA ARG A 225 12.01 14.60 19.10
C ARG A 225 10.66 15.26 19.39
N VAL A 226 9.82 14.54 20.13
CA VAL A 226 8.47 14.98 20.53
C VAL A 226 8.32 14.88 22.03
N ILE A 227 7.32 15.58 22.55
CA ILE A 227 6.94 15.58 23.97
C ILE A 227 5.58 14.92 24.10
N SER A 228 5.46 13.97 25.04
CA SER A 228 4.22 13.28 25.35
C SER A 228 3.11 14.26 25.73
N LYS A 229 1.87 13.94 25.36
CA LYS A 229 0.65 14.75 25.55
C LYS A 229 0.62 16.10 24.80
N GLN A 230 1.71 16.53 24.18
CA GLN A 230 1.72 17.73 23.33
C GLN A 230 1.28 17.42 21.90
N LEU A 231 0.74 18.44 21.24
CA LEU A 231 0.38 18.39 19.83
C LEU A 231 1.61 18.69 18.98
N HIS A 232 1.91 17.82 18.01
CA HIS A 232 3.00 18.00 17.06
C HIS A 232 2.43 18.08 15.65
N TYR A 233 2.75 19.16 14.94
CA TYR A 233 2.45 19.32 13.53
C TYR A 233 3.68 19.04 12.68
N PHE A 234 3.47 18.35 11.58
CA PHE A 234 4.45 18.07 10.56
C PHE A 234 3.90 18.58 9.24
N ASP A 235 4.60 19.56 8.67
CA ASP A 235 4.15 20.25 7.49
C ASP A 235 4.80 19.69 6.22
N HIS A 236 4.07 19.80 5.13
CA HIS A 236 4.55 19.62 3.78
C HIS A 236 3.65 20.42 2.81
N PRO A 237 4.19 21.02 1.73
CA PRO A 237 3.43 21.93 0.87
C PRO A 237 2.10 21.38 0.32
N LEU A 238 2.02 20.05 0.14
CA LEU A 238 0.83 19.37 -0.41
C LEU A 238 -0.06 18.70 0.65
N PHE A 239 0.45 18.42 1.85
CA PHE A 239 -0.31 17.76 2.92
C PHE A 239 0.37 17.95 4.26
N GLY A 240 -0.36 17.76 5.37
CA GLY A 240 0.24 17.82 6.71
C GLY A 240 -0.24 16.68 7.60
N MET A 241 0.51 16.44 8.66
CA MET A 241 0.13 15.49 9.71
C MET A 241 0.14 16.18 11.07
N VAL A 242 -0.93 15.99 11.83
CA VAL A 242 -1.00 16.37 13.24
C VAL A 242 -1.03 15.11 14.07
N ILE A 243 -0.17 15.02 15.09
CA ILE A 243 -0.12 13.87 15.98
C ILE A 243 0.01 14.29 17.44
N LYS A 244 -0.65 13.54 18.32
CA LYS A 244 -0.47 13.59 19.77
C LYS A 244 -0.14 12.18 20.24
N ILE A 245 0.97 12.04 20.97
CA ILE A 245 1.40 10.75 21.52
C ILE A 245 1.28 10.81 23.03
N ARG A 246 0.66 9.81 23.64
CA ARG A 246 0.55 9.67 25.09
C ARG A 246 0.82 8.23 25.52
N ARG A 247 1.16 8.07 26.80
CA ARG A 247 1.17 6.74 27.42
C ARG A 247 -0.26 6.20 27.44
N ALA A 248 -0.42 4.94 27.06
CA ALA A 248 -1.69 4.25 27.20
C ALA A 248 -1.95 3.93 28.67
N ASP A 249 -3.21 4.04 29.07
CA ASP A 249 -3.67 3.61 30.39
C ASP A 249 -3.73 2.08 30.38
N ILE A 250 -3.10 1.44 31.36
CA ILE A 250 -3.18 0.00 31.56
C ILE A 250 -4.37 -0.18 32.52
N PRO A 251 -5.50 -0.80 32.10
CA PRO A 251 -6.58 -1.13 33.03
C PRO A 251 -5.99 -1.91 34.20
N GLU A 252 -6.29 -1.49 35.43
CA GLU A 252 -5.93 -2.29 36.60
C GLU A 252 -6.71 -3.60 36.54
N GLU A 253 -6.01 -4.72 36.67
CA GLU A 253 -6.67 -6.01 36.88
C GLU A 253 -7.43 -5.94 38.20
N HIS A 254 -8.76 -6.00 38.15
CA HIS A 254 -9.63 -6.17 39.31
C HIS A 254 -9.92 -7.65 39.54
#